data_AF-A0A839NLW4-F1
#
_entry.id   AF-A0A839NLW4-F1
#
_cell.length_a   1.000
_cell.length_b   1.000
_cell.length_c   1.000
_cell.angle_alpha   90.00
_cell.angle_beta   90.00
_cell.angle_gamma   90.00
#
_symmetry.space_group_name_H-M   'P 1'
#
loop_
_entity.id
_entity.type
_entity.pdbx_description
1 polymer ?
#
loop_
_entity_poly.entity_id
_entity_poly.type
_entity_poly.pdbx_seq_one_letter_code
_entity_poly.pdbx_strand_id
1 'polypeptide(L)'
;MDKKILGSWMDGVYWDQGIWDFSDTYDYSWIWSSLTFTVTVMMGCFAGKIIKENARINPNRVFRDLIAIGFICLLAGVLLHFQMPIIKRIWTSSMTLFSGGICFILMAIFYYVIDVKKVVKPFRWLKIYGMNSIVAYFIGEFVNFRSVVHSLTFGLENQWAELAPIILTAGNFYIVFLILYLFYKNKYFVKI
;
A
#
# COMPACT_ATOMS: atom_id res chain seq x y z
N MET A 1 26.41 12.65 6.23
CA MET A 1 25.62 13.73 6.85
C MET A 1 24.87 13.18 8.04
N ASP A 2 24.10 12.10 7.85
CA ASP A 2 23.34 11.41 8.90
C ASP A 2 24.23 10.90 10.06
N LYS A 3 25.37 10.24 9.77
CA LYS A 3 26.36 9.84 10.80
C LYS A 3 26.90 11.02 11.66
N LYS A 4 26.95 12.24 11.11
CA LYS A 4 27.38 13.46 11.83
C LYS A 4 26.27 14.13 12.63
N ILE A 5 25.01 13.94 12.24
CA ILE A 5 23.85 14.62 12.84
C ILE A 5 23.17 13.73 13.88
N LEU A 6 22.98 12.45 13.56
CA LEU A 6 22.27 11.48 14.42
C LEU A 6 23.21 10.77 15.39
N GLY A 7 24.50 10.62 15.07
CA GLY A 7 25.51 10.09 15.98
C GLY A 7 25.07 8.78 16.67
N SER A 8 24.94 8.83 18.00
CA SER A 8 24.55 7.70 18.87
C SER A 8 23.08 7.28 18.77
N TRP A 9 22.22 8.04 18.07
CA TRP A 9 20.79 7.76 17.92
C TRP A 9 20.48 6.94 16.65
N MET A 10 21.50 6.58 15.88
CA MET A 10 21.34 5.71 14.71
C MET A 10 21.30 4.24 15.13
N ASP A 11 20.33 3.49 14.61
CA ASP A 11 20.34 2.03 14.71
C ASP A 11 21.55 1.45 13.97
N GLY A 12 22.25 0.49 14.59
CA GLY A 12 23.45 -0.15 14.03
C GLY A 12 24.78 0.44 14.51
N VAL A 13 24.76 1.35 15.49
CA VAL A 13 25.94 1.85 16.19
C VAL A 13 26.24 0.94 17.37
N TYR A 14 27.47 0.45 17.44
CA TYR A 14 27.97 -0.28 18.61
C TYR A 14 29.11 0.50 19.24
N TRP A 15 29.22 0.38 20.56
CA TRP A 15 30.28 1.00 21.33
C TRP A 15 31.41 -0.02 21.47
N ASP A 16 32.54 0.22 20.81
CA ASP A 16 33.75 -0.57 21.01
C ASP A 16 34.92 0.34 21.44
N GLN A 17 35.56 -0.02 22.55
CA GLN A 17 36.76 0.63 23.10
C GLN A 17 36.81 2.18 23.08
N GLY A 18 35.70 2.85 23.37
CA GLY A 18 35.68 4.32 23.51
C GLY A 18 35.45 5.09 22.21
N ILE A 19 35.18 4.38 21.10
CA ILE A 19 34.86 4.94 19.80
C ILE A 19 33.50 4.38 19.35
N TRP A 20 32.67 5.23 18.75
CA TRP A 20 31.42 4.80 18.13
C TRP A 20 31.72 4.17 16.77
N ASP A 21 31.62 2.83 16.68
CA ASP A 21 31.78 2.11 15.43
C ASP A 21 30.43 1.88 14.75
N PHE A 22 30.39 2.20 13.46
CA PHE A 22 29.20 2.08 12.63
C PHE A 22 29.33 0.80 11.80
N SER A 23 28.29 -0.05 11.79
CA SER A 23 28.27 -1.22 10.91
C SER A 23 28.36 -0.82 9.42
N ASP A 24 29.29 -1.41 8.67
CA ASP A 24 29.44 -1.22 7.21
C ASP A 24 28.20 -1.63 6.40
N THR A 25 27.25 -2.35 7.01
CA THR A 25 26.02 -2.80 6.34
C THR A 25 24.87 -1.79 6.48
N TYR A 26 24.96 -0.84 7.42
CA TYR A 26 23.91 0.13 7.77
C TYR A 26 24.20 1.53 7.19
N ASP A 27 24.13 1.65 5.87
CA ASP A 27 24.18 2.93 5.16
C ASP A 27 22.78 3.39 4.70
N TYR A 28 21.79 3.38 5.61
CA TYR A 28 20.49 4.02 5.36
C TYR A 28 20.50 5.49 5.77
N SER A 29 20.06 6.36 4.87
CA SER A 29 19.91 7.79 5.16
C SER A 29 18.51 8.07 5.73
N TRP A 30 18.41 8.08 7.06
CA TRP A 30 17.17 8.33 7.81
C TRP A 30 16.51 9.66 7.42
N ILE A 31 17.29 10.72 7.22
CA ILE A 31 16.77 12.05 6.94
C ILE A 31 16.14 12.09 5.53
N TRP A 32 16.84 11.52 4.55
CA TRP A 32 16.37 11.47 3.18
C TRP A 32 15.13 10.59 3.01
N SER A 33 15.11 9.40 3.62
CA SER A 33 13.95 8.51 3.57
C SER A 33 12.72 9.09 4.28
N SER A 34 12.91 9.82 5.39
CA SER A 34 11.80 10.49 6.10
C SER A 34 11.17 11.62 5.28
N LEU A 35 12.00 12.38 4.56
CA LEU A 35 11.54 13.46 3.69
C LEU A 35 10.76 12.92 2.49
N THR A 36 11.25 11.87 1.83
CA THR A 36 10.53 11.24 0.71
C THR A 36 9.22 10.59 1.16
N PHE A 37 9.18 10.02 2.37
CA PHE A 37 7.94 9.53 2.97
C PHE A 37 6.92 10.66 3.18
N THR A 38 7.34 11.78 3.76
CA THR A 38 6.48 12.96 3.97
C THR A 38 5.88 13.47 2.66
N VAL A 39 6.70 13.57 1.61
CA VAL A 39 6.24 13.97 0.27
C VAL A 39 5.19 12.99 -0.28
N THR A 40 5.36 11.68 -0.08
CA THR A 40 4.39 10.65 -0.48
C THR A 40 3.04 10.83 0.21
N VAL A 41 3.05 11.07 1.52
CA VAL A 41 1.83 11.30 2.30
C VAL A 41 1.12 12.57 1.84
N MET A 42 1.86 13.65 1.62
CA MET A 42 1.30 14.91 1.13
C MET A 42 0.70 14.76 -0.27
N MET A 43 1.37 14.05 -1.18
CA MET A 43 0.83 13.73 -2.51
C MET A 43 -0.53 13.02 -2.42
N GLY A 44 -0.65 12.01 -1.55
CA GLY A 44 -1.93 11.33 -1.32
C GLY A 44 -3.01 12.26 -0.75
N CYS A 45 -2.65 13.11 0.22
CA CYS A 45 -3.56 14.10 0.79
C CYS A 45 -4.08 15.09 -0.27
N PHE A 46 -3.19 15.58 -1.14
CA PHE A 46 -3.56 16.48 -2.24
C PHE A 46 -4.46 15.78 -3.26
N ALA A 47 -4.18 14.53 -3.64
CA ALA A 47 -5.05 13.75 -4.51
C ALA A 47 -6.48 13.66 -3.94
N GLY A 48 -6.60 13.32 -2.66
CA GLY A 48 -7.89 13.24 -1.97
C GLY A 48 -8.60 14.59 -1.86
N LYS A 49 -7.86 15.68 -1.61
CA LYS A 49 -8.40 17.04 -1.56
C LYS A 49 -8.97 17.48 -2.90
N ILE A 50 -8.22 17.27 -3.99
CA ILE A 50 -8.65 17.61 -5.36
C ILE A 50 -9.96 16.89 -5.71
N ILE A 51 -10.05 15.60 -5.40
CA ILE A 51 -11.27 14.81 -5.59
C ILE A 51 -12.41 15.38 -4.74
N LYS A 52 -12.19 15.57 -3.44
CA LYS A 52 -13.25 16.01 -2.51
C LYS A 52 -13.84 17.38 -2.87
N GLU A 53 -13.01 18.32 -3.30
CA GLU A 53 -13.44 19.69 -3.62
C GLU A 53 -14.12 19.76 -5.00
N ASN A 54 -13.58 19.07 -6.00
CA ASN A 54 -14.03 19.26 -7.39
C ASN A 54 -14.98 18.18 -7.90
N ALA A 55 -15.13 17.04 -7.20
CA ALA A 55 -15.96 15.92 -7.66
C ALA A 55 -17.45 16.28 -7.84
N ARG A 56 -17.97 17.21 -7.02
CA ARG A 56 -19.38 17.64 -7.11
C ARG A 56 -19.64 18.64 -8.24
N ILE A 57 -18.61 19.40 -8.62
CA ILE A 57 -18.75 20.50 -9.57
C ILE A 57 -18.51 19.98 -10.99
N ASN A 58 -17.38 19.29 -11.22
CA ASN A 58 -16.99 18.82 -12.54
C ASN A 58 -16.16 17.53 -12.44
N PRO A 59 -16.80 16.35 -12.43
CA PRO A 59 -16.09 15.08 -12.26
C PRO A 59 -15.08 14.80 -13.40
N ASN A 60 -15.41 15.15 -14.64
CA ASN A 60 -14.49 14.98 -15.76
C ASN A 60 -13.23 15.86 -15.64
N ARG A 61 -13.33 17.02 -14.99
CA ARG A 61 -12.17 17.89 -14.75
C ARG A 61 -11.23 17.26 -13.74
N VAL A 62 -11.76 16.72 -12.64
CA VAL A 62 -10.97 15.99 -11.62
C VAL A 62 -10.16 14.88 -12.26
N PHE A 63 -10.78 14.08 -13.13
CA PHE A 63 -10.10 13.01 -13.84
C PHE A 63 -8.91 13.51 -14.67
N ARG A 64 -9.11 14.58 -15.47
CA ARG A 64 -8.02 15.17 -16.27
C ARG A 64 -6.92 15.74 -15.41
N ASP A 65 -7.26 16.43 -14.32
CA ASP A 65 -6.29 17.06 -13.44
C ASP A 65 -5.43 16.00 -12.74
N LEU A 66 -6.03 14.91 -12.24
CA LEU A 66 -5.28 13.79 -11.65
C LEU A 66 -4.39 13.09 -12.67
N ILE A 67 -4.86 12.86 -13.90
CA ILE A 67 -4.03 12.28 -14.96
C ILE A 67 -2.88 13.21 -15.32
N ALA A 68 -3.14 14.51 -15.51
CA ALA A 68 -2.12 15.48 -15.86
C ALA A 68 -1.03 15.55 -14.78
N ILE A 69 -1.43 15.66 -13.50
CA ILE A 69 -0.49 15.65 -12.37
C ILE A 69 0.28 14.32 -12.32
N GLY A 70 -0.40 13.19 -12.51
CA GLY A 70 0.23 11.87 -12.52
C GLY A 70 1.29 11.72 -13.62
N PHE A 71 0.99 12.19 -14.85
CA PHE A 71 1.95 12.21 -15.95
C PHE A 71 3.12 13.16 -15.70
N ILE A 72 2.87 14.35 -15.15
CA ILE A 72 3.93 15.30 -14.80
C ILE A 72 4.87 14.67 -13.74
N CYS A 73 4.32 14.03 -12.71
CA CYS A 73 5.11 13.34 -11.68
C CYS A 73 5.90 12.16 -12.26
N LEU A 74 5.32 11.38 -13.16
CA LEU A 74 6.00 10.29 -13.86
C LEU A 74 7.17 10.80 -14.70
N LEU A 75 6.94 11.82 -15.52
CA LEU A 75 7.97 12.44 -16.35
C LEU A 75 9.07 13.03 -15.48
N ALA A 76 8.72 13.74 -14.40
CA ALA A 76 9.70 14.26 -13.45
C ALA A 76 10.51 13.14 -12.79
N GLY A 77 9.89 12.03 -12.41
CA GLY A 77 10.58 10.85 -11.87
C GLY A 77 11.57 10.22 -12.86
N VAL A 78 11.21 10.15 -14.15
CA VAL A 78 12.08 9.65 -15.22
C VAL A 78 13.18 10.65 -15.57
N LEU A 79 12.91 11.95 -15.56
CA LEU A 79 13.94 12.98 -15.76
C LEU A 79 14.95 12.98 -14.61
N LEU A 80 14.48 12.83 -13.37
CA LEU A 80 15.33 12.70 -12.20
C LEU A 80 16.12 11.40 -12.18
N HIS A 81 15.69 10.36 -12.90
CA HIS A 81 16.46 9.12 -13.06
C HIS A 81 17.86 9.38 -13.67
N PHE A 82 17.99 10.37 -14.57
CA PHE A 82 19.28 10.71 -15.17
C PHE A 82 20.29 11.28 -14.16
N GLN A 83 19.81 11.92 -13.09
CA GLN A 83 20.67 12.48 -12.04
C GLN A 83 20.80 11.53 -10.84
N MET A 84 19.70 10.90 -10.43
CA MET A 84 19.64 9.96 -9.31
C MET A 84 18.85 8.72 -9.72
N PRO A 85 19.49 7.54 -9.83
CA PRO A 85 18.82 6.32 -10.28
C PRO A 85 17.65 5.95 -9.37
N ILE A 86 16.66 5.28 -9.95
CA ILE A 86 15.48 4.79 -9.23
C ILE A 86 15.91 3.56 -8.40
N ILE A 87 16.35 3.80 -7.17
CA ILE A 87 16.76 2.75 -6.24
C ILE A 87 15.64 2.52 -5.24
N LYS A 88 15.04 1.31 -5.30
CA LYS A 88 13.99 0.89 -4.36
C LYS A 88 14.48 0.76 -2.92
N ARG A 89 15.76 0.43 -2.73
CA ARG A 89 16.38 0.24 -1.41
C ARG A 89 16.32 1.54 -0.62
N ILE A 90 16.97 2.61 -1.08
CA ILE A 90 17.06 3.87 -0.34
C ILE A 90 15.85 4.83 -0.51
N TRP A 91 14.77 4.39 -1.18
CA TRP A 91 13.57 5.18 -1.45
C TRP A 91 13.88 6.60 -1.98
N THR A 92 14.56 6.68 -3.13
CA THR A 92 15.01 7.95 -3.72
C THR A 92 13.83 8.86 -4.09
N SER A 93 14.10 10.17 -4.19
CA SER A 93 13.10 11.14 -4.67
C SER A 93 12.58 10.81 -6.08
N SER A 94 13.45 10.33 -6.98
CA SER A 94 13.07 9.85 -8.32
C SER A 94 12.07 8.68 -8.24
N MET A 95 12.31 7.72 -7.34
CA MET A 95 11.41 6.59 -7.09
C MET A 95 10.08 7.03 -6.47
N THR A 96 10.12 8.02 -5.58
CA THR A 96 8.94 8.59 -4.91
C THR A 96 8.02 9.30 -5.90
N LEU A 97 8.57 10.13 -6.79
CA LEU A 97 7.78 10.81 -7.83
C LEU A 97 7.24 9.82 -8.87
N PHE A 98 8.05 8.82 -9.25
CA PHE A 98 7.63 7.78 -10.18
C PHE A 98 6.46 6.95 -9.63
N SER A 99 6.60 6.43 -8.40
CA SER A 99 5.54 5.68 -7.72
C SER A 99 4.31 6.56 -7.45
N GLY A 100 4.51 7.80 -7.01
CA GLY A 100 3.44 8.77 -6.80
C GLY A 100 2.64 9.03 -8.08
N GLY A 101 3.31 9.24 -9.22
CA GLY A 101 2.67 9.45 -10.51
C GLY A 101 1.81 8.26 -10.94
N ILE A 102 2.30 7.02 -10.74
CA ILE A 102 1.50 5.80 -10.98
C ILE A 102 0.26 5.79 -10.06
N CYS A 103 0.42 6.10 -8.77
CA CYS A 103 -0.69 6.16 -7.83
C CYS A 103 -1.74 7.21 -8.23
N PHE A 104 -1.33 8.38 -8.72
CA PHE A 104 -2.24 9.42 -9.22
C PHE A 104 -3.04 8.96 -10.44
N ILE A 105 -2.39 8.32 -11.41
CA ILE A 105 -3.07 7.77 -12.59
C ILE A 105 -4.05 6.67 -12.18
N LEU A 106 -3.62 5.75 -11.32
CA LEU A 106 -4.47 4.67 -10.82
C LEU A 106 -5.69 5.23 -10.06
N MET A 107 -5.48 6.25 -9.22
CA MET A 107 -6.55 6.97 -8.53
C MET A 107 -7.53 7.61 -9.52
N ALA A 108 -7.02 8.24 -10.60
CA ALA A 108 -7.87 8.83 -11.64
C ALA A 108 -8.74 7.78 -12.33
N ILE A 109 -8.16 6.62 -12.67
CA ILE A 109 -8.88 5.51 -13.31
C ILE A 109 -9.99 5.00 -12.39
N PHE A 110 -9.69 4.73 -11.12
CA PHE A 110 -10.72 4.26 -10.17
C PHE A 110 -11.82 5.30 -9.94
N TYR A 111 -11.45 6.57 -9.80
CA TYR A 111 -12.40 7.67 -9.69
C TYR A 111 -13.34 7.71 -10.91
N TYR A 112 -12.80 7.61 -12.13
CA TYR A 112 -13.61 7.61 -13.34
C TYR A 112 -14.55 6.39 -13.45
N VAL A 113 -14.05 5.20 -13.12
CA VAL A 113 -14.84 3.96 -13.21
C VAL A 113 -15.96 3.92 -12.15
N ILE A 114 -15.65 4.32 -10.93
CA ILE A 114 -16.56 4.21 -9.78
C ILE A 114 -17.49 5.42 -9.70
N ASP A 115 -16.96 6.65 -9.74
CA ASP A 115 -17.75 7.85 -9.49
C ASP A 115 -18.40 8.41 -10.76
N VAL A 116 -17.72 8.34 -11.92
CA VAL A 116 -18.26 8.88 -13.18
C VAL A 116 -19.12 7.84 -13.90
N LYS A 117 -18.59 6.64 -14.14
CA LYS A 117 -19.33 5.56 -14.82
C LYS A 117 -20.29 4.79 -13.90
N LYS A 118 -20.25 5.02 -12.57
CA LYS A 118 -21.12 4.38 -11.57
C LYS A 118 -21.07 2.84 -11.60
N VAL A 119 -19.97 2.25 -12.08
CA VAL A 119 -19.79 0.80 -12.13
C VAL A 119 -19.36 0.32 -10.75
N VAL A 120 -20.32 0.05 -9.87
CA VAL A 120 -20.05 -0.31 -8.47
C VAL A 120 -20.09 -1.81 -8.19
N LYS A 121 -20.71 -2.61 -9.08
CA LYS A 121 -20.94 -4.05 -8.85
C LYS A 121 -19.64 -4.86 -8.69
N PRO A 122 -18.65 -4.79 -9.59
CA PRO A 122 -17.43 -5.58 -9.46
C PRO A 122 -16.49 -5.06 -8.37
N PHE A 123 -16.59 -3.80 -7.93
CA PHE A 123 -15.71 -3.22 -6.90
C PHE A 123 -16.26 -3.36 -5.46
N ARG A 124 -17.42 -4.02 -5.30
CA ARG A 124 -18.06 -4.15 -3.98
C ARG A 124 -17.22 -4.98 -2.99
N TRP A 125 -16.51 -6.01 -3.47
CA TRP A 125 -15.62 -6.82 -2.62
C TRP A 125 -14.40 -6.01 -2.13
N LEU A 126 -13.82 -5.17 -3.01
CA LEU A 126 -12.76 -4.22 -2.64
C LEU A 126 -13.25 -3.23 -1.58
N LYS A 127 -14.49 -2.75 -1.72
CA LYS A 127 -15.10 -1.89 -0.71
C LYS A 127 -15.18 -2.60 0.65
N ILE A 128 -15.66 -3.86 0.69
CA ILE A 128 -15.79 -4.66 1.93
C ILE A 128 -14.44 -4.79 2.64
N TYR A 129 -13.38 -5.14 1.90
CA TYR A 129 -12.01 -5.19 2.44
C TYR A 129 -11.51 -3.80 2.90
N GLY A 130 -11.81 -2.75 2.14
CA GLY A 130 -11.38 -1.38 2.42
C GLY A 130 -12.02 -0.76 3.67
N MET A 131 -13.30 -1.04 3.95
CA MET A 131 -13.98 -0.44 5.11
C MET A 131 -13.58 -1.06 6.45
N ASN A 132 -12.98 -2.26 6.42
CA ASN A 132 -12.52 -2.98 7.60
C ASN A 132 -11.05 -3.41 7.43
N SER A 133 -10.21 -2.55 6.86
CA SER A 133 -8.82 -2.91 6.53
C SER A 133 -7.96 -3.27 7.74
N ILE A 134 -8.20 -2.63 8.89
CA ILE A 134 -7.49 -2.99 10.14
C ILE A 134 -7.84 -4.41 10.58
N VAL A 135 -9.13 -4.77 10.53
CA VAL A 135 -9.62 -6.09 10.89
C VAL A 135 -9.10 -7.14 9.89
N ALA A 136 -9.10 -6.80 8.60
CA ALA A 136 -8.54 -7.67 7.56
C ALA A 136 -7.04 -7.94 7.81
N TYR A 137 -6.27 -6.92 8.18
CA TYR A 137 -4.86 -7.06 8.52
C TYR A 137 -4.67 -7.94 9.77
N PHE A 138 -5.35 -7.64 10.88
CA PHE A 138 -5.25 -8.44 12.10
C PHE A 138 -5.65 -9.90 11.89
N ILE A 139 -6.74 -10.15 11.19
CA ILE A 139 -7.19 -11.53 10.91
C ILE A 139 -6.19 -12.25 10.01
N GLY A 140 -5.67 -11.59 8.97
CA GLY A 140 -4.71 -12.18 8.05
C GLY A 140 -3.36 -12.52 8.71
N GLU A 141 -2.89 -11.68 9.62
CA GLU A 141 -1.60 -11.86 10.30
C GLU A 141 -1.69 -12.86 11.47
N PHE A 142 -2.74 -12.76 12.29
CA PHE A 142 -2.82 -13.50 13.56
C PHE A 142 -3.67 -14.77 13.49
N VAL A 143 -4.53 -14.93 12.48
CA VAL A 143 -5.47 -16.07 12.42
C VAL A 143 -5.26 -16.92 11.18
N ASN A 144 -4.59 -18.06 11.36
CA ASN A 144 -4.39 -19.02 10.29
C ASN A 144 -5.55 -20.02 10.18
N PHE A 145 -6.56 -19.70 9.37
CA PHE A 145 -7.70 -20.60 9.13
C PHE A 145 -7.37 -21.84 8.30
N ARG A 146 -6.11 -22.08 7.88
CA ARG A 146 -5.76 -23.28 7.09
C ARG A 146 -6.17 -24.57 7.81
N SER A 147 -6.07 -24.61 9.14
CA SER A 147 -6.53 -25.77 9.93
C SER A 147 -8.04 -26.03 9.81
N VAL A 148 -8.85 -24.97 9.76
CA VAL A 148 -10.31 -25.09 9.60
C VAL A 148 -10.66 -25.57 8.19
N VAL A 149 -9.96 -25.05 7.18
CA VAL A 149 -10.16 -25.50 5.78
C VAL A 149 -9.75 -26.95 5.62
N HIS A 150 -8.58 -27.35 6.15
CA HIS A 150 -8.11 -28.74 6.11
C HIS A 150 -9.09 -29.70 6.78
N SER A 151 -9.69 -29.32 7.92
CA SER A 151 -10.73 -30.13 8.56
C SER A 151 -12.00 -30.28 7.73
N LEU A 152 -12.31 -29.31 6.87
CA LEU A 152 -13.48 -29.33 5.98
C LEU A 152 -13.18 -30.05 4.65
N THR A 153 -11.92 -30.03 4.19
CA THR A 153 -11.48 -30.61 2.90
C THR A 153 -10.87 -32.00 3.02
N PHE A 154 -10.71 -32.54 4.23
CA PHE A 154 -10.05 -33.81 4.53
C PHE A 154 -10.55 -35.00 3.67
N GLY A 155 -11.84 -35.02 3.28
CA GLY A 155 -12.41 -36.06 2.41
C GLY A 155 -12.20 -35.86 0.90
N LEU A 156 -11.91 -34.63 0.45
CA LEU A 156 -11.75 -34.24 -0.96
C LEU A 156 -10.28 -34.10 -1.37
N GLU A 157 -9.38 -33.85 -0.42
CA GLU A 157 -7.93 -33.72 -0.67
C GLU A 157 -7.30 -35.02 -1.22
N ASN A 158 -7.82 -36.18 -0.82
CA ASN A 158 -7.28 -37.47 -1.25
C ASN A 158 -7.52 -37.76 -2.75
N GLN A 159 -8.49 -37.08 -3.38
CA GLN A 159 -8.77 -37.24 -4.82
C GLN A 159 -8.01 -36.21 -5.69
N TRP A 160 -7.53 -35.11 -5.11
CA TRP A 160 -6.93 -33.96 -5.82
C TRP A 160 -5.73 -33.39 -5.08
N ALA A 161 -4.78 -34.26 -4.71
CA ALA A 161 -3.61 -33.92 -3.87
C ALA A 161 -2.76 -32.77 -4.43
N GLU A 162 -2.68 -32.60 -5.75
CA GLU A 162 -1.94 -31.50 -6.38
C GLU A 162 -2.62 -30.13 -6.22
N LEU A 163 -3.95 -30.10 -6.06
CA LEU A 163 -4.72 -28.86 -5.88
C LEU A 163 -4.93 -28.50 -4.41
N ALA A 164 -4.64 -29.41 -3.48
CA ALA A 164 -4.75 -29.23 -2.04
C ALA A 164 -4.17 -27.89 -1.53
N PRO A 165 -2.93 -27.48 -1.84
CA PRO A 165 -2.39 -26.21 -1.34
C PRO A 165 -3.11 -24.97 -1.88
N ILE A 166 -3.64 -25.04 -3.11
CA ILE A 166 -4.42 -23.97 -3.73
C ILE A 166 -5.79 -23.86 -3.05
N ILE A 167 -6.45 -25.00 -2.83
CA ILE A 167 -7.75 -25.08 -2.15
C ILE A 167 -7.64 -24.56 -0.72
N LEU A 168 -6.60 -24.96 0.03
CA LEU A 168 -6.34 -24.50 1.40
C LEU A 168 -6.13 -22.98 1.45
N THR A 169 -5.35 -22.44 0.52
CA THR A 169 -5.06 -21.00 0.48
C THR A 169 -6.30 -20.20 0.05
N ALA A 170 -7.02 -20.65 -0.98
CA ALA A 170 -8.25 -20.02 -1.42
C ALA A 170 -9.35 -20.08 -0.35
N GLY A 171 -9.49 -21.20 0.34
CA GLY A 171 -10.43 -21.38 1.45
C GLY A 171 -10.12 -20.47 2.62
N ASN A 172 -8.84 -20.27 2.96
CA ASN A 172 -8.43 -19.33 3.99
C ASN A 172 -8.87 -17.90 3.63
N PHE A 173 -8.54 -17.42 2.43
CA PHE A 173 -8.98 -16.10 1.95
C PHE A 173 -10.50 -15.96 1.89
N TYR A 174 -11.22 -17.03 1.54
CA TYR A 174 -12.67 -17.04 1.50
C TYR A 174 -13.30 -16.93 2.89
N ILE A 175 -12.75 -17.63 3.90
CA ILE A 175 -13.19 -17.53 5.29
C ILE A 175 -12.95 -16.10 5.81
N VAL A 176 -11.77 -15.54 5.57
CA VAL A 176 -11.48 -14.14 5.95
C VAL A 176 -12.47 -13.19 5.26
N PHE A 177 -12.73 -13.38 3.98
CA PHE A 177 -13.72 -12.58 3.25
C PHE A 177 -15.13 -12.70 3.82
N LEU A 178 -15.56 -13.92 4.21
CA LEU A 178 -16.87 -14.12 4.84
C LEU A 178 -16.98 -13.40 6.18
N ILE A 179 -15.93 -13.45 7.02
CA ILE A 179 -15.90 -12.72 8.29
C ILE A 179 -16.04 -11.22 8.03
N LEU A 180 -15.25 -10.67 7.10
CA LEU A 180 -15.33 -9.25 6.73
C LEU A 180 -16.68 -8.88 6.12
N TYR A 181 -17.29 -9.80 5.36
CA TYR A 181 -18.62 -9.61 4.79
C TYR A 181 -19.71 -9.58 5.88
N LEU A 182 -19.61 -10.43 6.89
CA LEU A 182 -20.52 -10.42 8.05
C LEU A 182 -20.40 -9.10 8.83
N PHE A 183 -19.16 -8.64 9.06
CA PHE A 183 -18.90 -7.33 9.68
C PHE A 183 -19.51 -6.20 8.87
N TYR A 184 -19.34 -6.23 7.54
CA TYR A 184 -19.92 -5.25 6.65
C TYR A 184 -21.46 -5.26 6.67
N LYS A 185 -22.09 -6.44 6.63
CA LYS A 185 -23.54 -6.59 6.69
C LYS A 185 -24.12 -6.06 8.00
N ASN A 186 -23.42 -6.30 9.11
CA ASN A 186 -23.82 -5.85 10.44
C ASN A 186 -23.42 -4.39 10.74
N LYS A 187 -22.79 -3.68 9.79
CA LYS A 187 -22.34 -2.29 9.91
C LYS A 187 -21.37 -2.04 11.08
N TYR A 188 -20.63 -3.06 11.51
CA TYR A 188 -19.53 -2.87 12.45
C TYR A 188 -18.30 -2.39 11.68
N PHE A 189 -17.94 -1.13 11.90
CA PHE A 189 -16.76 -0.50 11.33
C PHE A 189 -15.81 -0.12 12.45
N VAL A 190 -14.72 -0.86 12.59
CA VAL A 190 -13.69 -0.54 13.58
C VAL A 190 -12.90 0.65 13.07
N LYS A 191 -13.00 1.78 13.78
CA LYS A 191 -12.21 2.98 13.55
C LYS A 191 -11.21 3.13 14.69
N ILE A 192 -10.00 3.57 14.37
CA ILE A 192 -8.96 3.98 15.30
C ILE A 192 -8.85 5.50 15.24
#